data_AF-A0A238DSY4-F1
#
_entry.id   AF-A0A238DSY4-F1
#
_cell.length_a   1.000
_cell.length_b   1.000
_cell.length_c   1.000
_cell.angle_alpha   90.00
_cell.angle_beta   90.00
_cell.angle_gamma   90.00
#
_symmetry.space_group_name_H-M   'P 1'
#
loop_
_entity.id
_entity.type
_entity.pdbx_description
1 polymer ?
#
loop_
_entity_poly.entity_id
_entity_poly.type
_entity_poly.pdbx_seq_one_letter_code
_entity_poly.pdbx_strand_id
1 'polypeptide(L)'
;MPAAAKPPRTPHTPRDRFFHFRASTPEIDAINRHAAQAGMRPGVFVRDLALSGGNLRLVSRVDASAVFELRRLGAMLKSLYPKESNWTNEEKRAHWAAMKTVLAHARKLSGEDDAGGEQAKDA
;
A
#
# COMPACT_ATOMS: atom_id res chain seq x y z
N MET A 1 8.52 -32.94 -5.24
CA MET A 1 7.23 -32.22 -5.11
C MET A 1 7.10 -31.31 -6.33
N PRO A 2 6.34 -31.67 -7.37
CA PRO A 2 6.20 -30.81 -8.55
C PRO A 2 5.34 -29.58 -8.21
N ALA A 3 5.78 -28.41 -8.68
CA ALA A 3 5.12 -27.14 -8.45
C ALA A 3 3.73 -27.11 -9.10
N ALA A 4 2.71 -26.70 -8.33
CA ALA A 4 1.35 -26.57 -8.83
C ALA A 4 1.27 -25.62 -10.03
N ALA A 5 0.68 -26.10 -11.12
CA ALA A 5 0.46 -25.31 -12.33
C ALA A 5 -0.40 -24.07 -12.03
N LYS A 6 0.04 -22.90 -12.52
CA LYS A 6 -0.72 -21.65 -12.36
C LYS A 6 -2.07 -21.78 -13.07
N PRO A 7 -3.19 -21.35 -12.46
CA PRO A 7 -4.49 -21.42 -13.08
C PRO A 7 -4.54 -20.58 -14.37
N PRO A 8 -5.33 -21.01 -15.38
CA PRO A 8 -5.47 -20.29 -16.64
C PRO A 8 -6.04 -18.88 -16.39
N ARG A 9 -5.45 -17.88 -17.02
CA ARG A 9 -5.97 -16.51 -17.00
C ARG A 9 -7.32 -16.48 -17.70
N THR A 10 -8.37 -16.07 -16.98
CA THR A 10 -9.70 -15.83 -17.57
C THR A 10 -9.60 -14.79 -18.69
N PRO A 11 -10.23 -15.03 -19.85
CA PRO A 11 -10.23 -14.08 -20.95
C PRO A 11 -10.90 -12.77 -20.53
N HIS A 12 -10.26 -11.64 -20.83
CA HIS A 12 -10.82 -10.33 -20.56
C HIS A 12 -12.00 -10.07 -21.50
N THR A 13 -13.19 -9.83 -20.94
CA THR A 13 -14.34 -9.37 -21.73
C THR A 13 -13.98 -8.07 -22.45
N PRO A 14 -14.12 -8.00 -23.78
CA PRO A 14 -13.85 -6.78 -24.54
C PRO A 14 -14.71 -5.63 -24.04
N ARG A 15 -14.14 -4.42 -23.97
CA ARG A 15 -14.89 -3.22 -23.62
C ARG A 15 -15.63 -2.71 -24.86
N ASP A 16 -16.92 -2.43 -24.70
CA ASP A 16 -17.82 -1.93 -25.75
C ASP A 16 -17.98 -0.40 -25.73
N ARG A 17 -17.63 0.26 -24.61
CA ARG A 17 -17.75 1.72 -24.44
C ARG A 17 -16.40 2.41 -24.29
N PHE A 18 -16.22 3.50 -25.04
CA PHE A 18 -15.02 4.33 -25.02
C PHE A 18 -15.40 5.78 -24.71
N PHE A 19 -14.72 6.37 -23.73
CA PHE A 19 -14.85 7.79 -23.43
C PHE A 19 -13.64 8.53 -23.98
N HIS A 20 -13.91 9.58 -24.76
CA HIS A 20 -12.91 10.47 -25.30
C HIS A 20 -13.07 11.83 -24.65
N PHE A 21 -11.98 12.43 -24.19
CA PHE A 21 -11.96 13.78 -23.65
C PHE A 21 -10.77 14.53 -24.23
N ARG A 22 -10.88 15.85 -24.26
CA ARG A 22 -9.77 16.73 -24.63
C ARG A 22 -9.08 17.18 -23.36
N ALA A 23 -7.76 17.13 -23.37
CA ALA A 23 -6.89 17.65 -22.34
C ALA A 23 -5.76 18.41 -23.02
N SER A 24 -5.34 19.50 -22.40
CA SER A 24 -4.14 20.22 -22.78
C SER A 24 -2.90 19.36 -22.53
N THR A 25 -1.79 19.69 -23.20
CA THR A 25 -0.49 19.04 -22.99
C THR A 25 -0.08 18.96 -21.50
N PRO A 26 -0.14 20.05 -20.71
CA PRO A 26 0.24 19.98 -19.29
C PRO A 26 -0.65 19.04 -18.46
N GLU A 27 -1.95 18.94 -18.79
CA GLU A 27 -2.86 18.00 -18.12
C GLU A 27 -2.51 16.54 -18.47
N ILE A 28 -2.17 16.26 -19.72
CA ILE A 28 -1.72 14.93 -20.16
C ILE A 28 -0.43 14.54 -19.43
N ASP A 29 0.52 15.46 -19.30
CA ASP A 29 1.77 15.23 -18.58
C ASP A 29 1.54 14.96 -17.09
N ALA A 30 0.61 15.69 -16.47
CA ALA A 30 0.22 15.43 -15.08
C ALA A 30 -0.39 14.04 -14.91
N ILE A 31 -1.32 13.64 -15.79
CA ILE A 31 -1.94 12.30 -15.77
C ILE A 31 -0.87 11.21 -15.90
N ASN A 32 0.05 11.35 -16.86
CA ASN A 32 1.11 10.37 -17.08
C ASN A 32 2.03 10.26 -15.86
N ARG A 33 2.40 11.39 -15.24
CA ARG A 33 3.24 11.43 -14.05
C ARG A 33 2.56 10.73 -12.86
N HIS A 34 1.30 11.04 -12.58
CA HIS A 34 0.56 10.42 -11.48
C HIS A 34 0.31 8.93 -11.72
N ALA A 35 -0.02 8.54 -12.95
CA ALA A 35 -0.14 7.13 -13.31
C ALA A 35 1.18 6.37 -13.10
N ALA A 36 2.32 6.98 -13.48
CA ALA A 36 3.64 6.39 -13.28
C ALA A 36 4.00 6.23 -11.79
N GLN A 37 3.70 7.24 -10.97
CA GLN A 37 3.90 7.19 -9.51
C GLN A 37 3.08 6.05 -8.86
N ALA A 38 1.83 5.89 -9.29
CA ALA A 38 0.95 4.79 -8.88
C ALA A 38 1.33 3.43 -9.50
N GLY A 39 2.31 3.40 -10.41
CA GLY A 39 2.72 2.19 -11.11
C GLY A 39 1.66 1.63 -12.08
N MET A 40 0.73 2.47 -12.55
CA MET A 40 -0.42 2.14 -13.39
C MET A 40 -0.26 2.64 -14.83
N ARG A 41 -1.03 2.07 -15.76
CA ARG A 41 -1.19 2.66 -17.11
C ARG A 41 -2.12 3.88 -17.04
N PRO A 42 -1.90 4.96 -17.79
CA PRO A 42 -2.71 6.19 -17.72
C PRO A 42 -4.23 5.95 -17.82
N GLY A 43 -4.69 5.13 -18.77
CA GLY A 43 -6.11 4.83 -18.91
C GLY A 43 -6.70 4.00 -17.76
N VAL A 44 -5.89 3.19 -17.08
CA VAL A 44 -6.32 2.47 -15.86
C VAL A 44 -6.43 3.44 -14.70
N PHE A 45 -5.41 4.28 -14.51
CA PHE A 45 -5.38 5.31 -13.49
C PHE A 45 -6.59 6.26 -13.57
N VAL A 46 -6.84 6.85 -14.75
CA VAL A 46 -7.98 7.79 -14.93
C VAL A 46 -9.31 7.12 -14.65
N ARG A 47 -9.48 5.87 -15.10
CA ARG A 47 -10.71 5.12 -14.86
C ARG A 47 -10.91 4.82 -13.38
N ASP A 48 -9.89 4.30 -12.71
CA ASP A 48 -9.98 3.91 -11.31
C ASP A 48 -10.13 5.17 -10.42
N LEU A 49 -9.54 6.30 -10.83
CA LEU A 49 -9.78 7.63 -10.24
C LEU A 49 -11.24 8.09 -10.42
N ALA A 50 -11.79 7.96 -11.62
CA ALA A 50 -13.19 8.29 -11.86
C ALA A 50 -14.16 7.40 -11.06
N LEU A 51 -13.90 6.09 -11.00
CA LEU A 51 -14.72 5.12 -10.27
C LEU A 51 -14.65 5.30 -8.75
N SER A 52 -13.54 5.82 -8.23
CA SER A 52 -13.39 6.17 -6.81
C SER A 52 -13.94 7.56 -6.47
N GLY A 53 -14.58 8.26 -7.41
CA GLY A 53 -15.09 9.62 -7.19
C GLY A 53 -13.98 10.66 -6.96
N GLY A 54 -12.78 10.41 -7.50
CA GLY A 54 -11.61 11.27 -7.28
C GLY A 54 -10.76 10.89 -6.06
N ASN A 55 -11.20 9.90 -5.26
CA ASN A 55 -10.54 9.52 -4.00
C ASN A 55 -9.57 8.34 -4.17
N LEU A 56 -8.95 8.18 -5.34
CA LEU A 56 -8.00 7.09 -5.56
C LEU A 56 -6.76 7.30 -4.70
N ARG A 57 -6.61 6.47 -3.67
CA ARG A 57 -5.39 6.45 -2.87
C ARG A 57 -4.23 5.95 -3.72
N LEU A 58 -3.30 6.86 -4.00
CA LEU A 58 -2.08 6.53 -4.74
C LEU A 58 -1.05 5.97 -3.77
N VAL A 59 -0.98 4.64 -3.67
CA VAL A 59 0.16 3.99 -3.02
C VAL A 59 1.28 3.96 -4.06
N SER A 60 2.30 4.80 -3.89
CA SER A 60 3.39 4.82 -4.85
C SER A 60 4.23 3.55 -4.72
N ARG A 61 4.94 3.17 -5.79
CA ARG A 61 5.90 2.05 -5.71
C ARG A 61 6.98 2.27 -4.65
N VAL A 62 7.35 3.54 -4.42
CA VAL A 62 8.30 3.92 -3.37
C VAL A 62 7.72 3.62 -1.99
N ASP A 63 6.42 3.90 -1.79
CA ASP A 63 5.73 3.62 -0.52
C ASP A 63 5.69 2.12 -0.23
N ALA A 64 5.47 1.27 -1.24
CA ALA A 64 5.46 -0.18 -1.06
C ALA A 64 6.82 -0.72 -0.57
N SER A 65 7.93 -0.21 -1.14
CA SER A 65 9.28 -0.55 -0.70
C SER A 65 9.55 -0.06 0.72
N ALA A 66 9.17 1.18 1.03
CA ALA A 66 9.33 1.75 2.36
C ALA A 66 8.51 1.00 3.42
N VAL A 67 7.26 0.62 3.12
CA VAL A 67 6.43 -0.23 4.00
C VAL A 67 7.12 -1.55 4.29
N PHE A 68 7.69 -2.20 3.26
CA PHE A 68 8.42 -3.46 3.44
C PHE A 68 9.62 -3.30 4.36
N GLU A 69 10.46 -2.28 4.14
CA GLU A 69 11.64 -2.03 4.98
C GLU A 69 11.26 -1.68 6.42
N LEU A 70 10.21 -0.89 6.64
CA LEU A 70 9.71 -0.60 8.00
C LEU A 70 9.22 -1.87 8.71
N ARG A 71 8.50 -2.76 8.01
CA ARG A 71 8.07 -4.05 8.58
C ARG A 71 9.26 -4.94 8.91
N ARG A 72 10.27 -4.97 8.04
CA ARG A 72 11.52 -5.69 8.26
C ARG A 72 12.26 -5.15 9.50
N LEU A 73 12.39 -3.84 9.64
CA LEU A 73 12.98 -3.20 10.82
C LEU A 73 12.23 -3.56 12.11
N GLY A 74 10.89 -3.55 12.08
CA GLY A 74 10.07 -4.01 13.22
C GLY A 74 10.34 -5.47 13.59
N ALA A 75 10.48 -6.35 12.60
CA ALA A 75 10.82 -7.76 12.82
C ALA A 75 12.24 -7.92 13.39
N MET A 76 13.20 -7.12 12.92
CA MET A 76 14.57 -7.09 13.45
C MET A 76 14.60 -6.61 14.91
N LEU A 77 13.87 -5.54 15.25
CA LEU A 77 13.76 -5.07 16.63
C LEU A 77 13.18 -6.16 17.54
N LYS A 78 12.18 -6.91 17.05
CA LYS A 78 11.63 -8.05 17.79
C LYS A 78 12.67 -9.16 17.99
N SER A 79 13.45 -9.51 16.97
CA SER A 79 14.47 -10.57 17.07
C SER A 79 15.66 -10.16 17.94
N LEU A 80 16.00 -8.88 17.96
CA LEU A 80 17.09 -8.32 18.75
C LEU A 80 16.72 -8.08 20.22
N TYR A 81 15.47 -8.33 20.61
CA TYR A 81 15.06 -8.20 22.01
C TYR A 81 15.87 -9.18 22.89
N PRO A 82 16.67 -8.67 23.83
CA PRO A 82 17.59 -9.53 24.57
C PRO A 82 16.84 -10.19 25.74
N LYS A 83 16.46 -11.45 25.53
CA LYS A 83 15.67 -12.23 26.49
C LYS A 83 16.37 -12.45 27.85
N GLU A 84 17.70 -12.49 27.85
CA GLU A 84 18.52 -12.76 29.04
C GLU A 84 19.34 -11.55 29.50
N SER A 85 18.98 -10.33 29.09
CA SER A 85 19.70 -9.12 29.52
C SER A 85 19.06 -8.48 30.75
N ASN A 86 19.91 -7.86 31.58
CA ASN A 86 19.54 -7.14 32.80
C ASN A 86 18.97 -5.75 32.50
N TRP A 87 18.14 -5.63 31.46
CA TRP A 87 17.48 -4.40 31.13
C TRP A 87 16.48 -4.01 32.21
N THR A 88 16.52 -2.73 32.57
CA THR A 88 15.51 -2.08 33.38
C THR A 88 14.14 -2.15 32.69
N ASN A 89 13.08 -1.99 33.48
CA ASN A 89 11.73 -1.93 32.93
C ASN A 89 11.53 -0.76 31.97
N GLU A 90 12.28 0.32 32.13
CA GLU A 90 12.23 1.48 31.26
C GLU A 90 12.85 1.19 29.88
N GLU A 91 14.02 0.53 29.84
CA GLU A 91 14.65 0.09 28.59
C GLU A 91 13.76 -0.89 27.82
N LYS A 92 13.15 -1.84 28.52
CA LYS A 92 12.17 -2.76 27.91
C LYS A 92 10.99 -2.00 27.30
N ARG A 93 10.44 -1.02 28.02
CA ARG A 93 9.34 -0.18 27.51
C ARG A 93 9.77 0.64 26.30
N ALA A 94 10.95 1.27 26.35
CA ALA A 94 11.50 2.06 25.24
C ALA A 94 11.69 1.21 23.97
N HIS A 95 12.21 -0.01 24.11
CA HIS A 95 12.38 -0.95 23.00
C HIS A 95 11.06 -1.32 22.34
N TRP A 96 10.05 -1.70 23.13
CA TRP A 96 8.74 -2.04 22.60
C TRP A 96 8.02 -0.81 22.02
N ALA A 97 8.22 0.37 22.59
CA ALA A 97 7.70 1.62 22.04
C ALA A 97 8.31 1.92 20.67
N ALA A 98 9.64 1.83 20.52
CA ALA A 98 10.31 2.01 19.24
C ALA A 98 9.79 1.05 18.16
N MET A 99 9.66 -0.24 18.49
CA MET A 99 9.09 -1.23 17.58
C MET A 99 7.64 -0.89 17.17
N LYS A 100 6.80 -0.49 18.12
CA LYS A 100 5.41 -0.08 17.85
C LYS A 100 5.36 1.14 16.92
N THR A 101 6.19 2.14 17.15
CA THR A 101 6.26 3.35 16.33
C THR A 101 6.64 3.03 14.89
N VAL A 102 7.66 2.20 14.67
CA VAL A 102 8.08 1.77 13.32
C VAL A 102 6.94 1.04 12.59
N LEU A 103 6.26 0.12 13.28
CA LEU A 103 5.13 -0.62 12.69
C LEU A 103 3.91 0.27 12.44
N ALA A 104 3.66 1.27 13.29
CA ALA A 104 2.61 2.26 13.09
C ALA A 104 2.87 3.11 11.85
N HIS A 105 4.11 3.54 11.62
CA HIS A 105 4.48 4.24 10.39
C HIS A 105 4.27 3.37 9.14
N ALA A 106 4.59 2.07 9.22
CA ALA A 106 4.32 1.15 8.11
C ALA A 106 2.82 1.04 7.80
N ARG A 107 1.96 0.97 8.83
CA ARG A 107 0.48 0.89 8.68
C ARG A 107 -0.12 2.17 8.10
N LYS A 108 0.34 3.32 8.59
CA LYS A 108 -0.09 4.62 8.07
C LYS A 108 0.28 4.76 6.59
N LEU A 109 1.49 4.35 6.23
CA LEU A 109 1.99 4.43 4.86
C LEU A 109 1.27 3.43 3.93
N SER A 110 0.98 2.21 4.41
CA SER A 110 0.23 1.20 3.64
C SER A 110 -1.25 1.53 3.52
N GLY A 111 -1.79 2.35 4.43
CA GLY A 111 -3.21 2.68 4.46
C GLY A 111 -4.11 1.72 5.20
N GLU A 112 -3.52 0.84 6.00
CA GLU A 112 -4.26 -0.08 6.85
C GLU A 112 -5.09 0.65 7.91
N ASP A 113 -4.70 1.86 8.31
CA ASP A 113 -5.44 2.67 9.28
C ASP A 113 -6.77 3.24 8.72
N ASP A 114 -6.85 3.48 7.40
CA ASP A 114 -8.05 4.01 6.74
C ASP A 114 -9.04 2.90 6.32
N ALA A 115 -8.58 1.65 6.25
CA ALA A 115 -9.41 0.48 5.92
C ALA A 115 -10.25 -0.03 7.11
N GLY A 116 -10.03 0.49 8.32
CA GLY A 116 -10.76 0.12 9.54
C GLY A 116 -12.09 0.86 9.75
N GLY A 117 -12.51 1.72 8.81
CA GLY A 117 -13.66 2.62 8.98
C GLY A 117 -15.05 2.05 8.64
N GLU A 118 -15.16 0.84 8.07
CA GLU A 118 -16.47 0.34 7.60
C GLU A 118 -16.64 -1.17 7.79
N GLN A 119 -16.56 -1.61 9.04
CA GLN A 119 -17.31 -2.78 9.53
C GLN A 119 -17.94 -2.43 10.87
N ALA A 120 -18.89 -1.49 10.83
CA ALA A 120 -19.93 -1.45 11.84
C ALA A 120 -20.80 -2.70 11.63
N LYS A 121 -20.61 -3.69 12.50
CA LYS A 121 -21.53 -4.80 12.70
C LYS A 121 -22.89 -4.22 13.04
N ASP A 122 -23.85 -4.31 12.13
CA ASP A 122 -25.25 -4.32 12.54
C ASP A 122 -25.61 -5.73 13.02
N ALA A 123 -26.22 -5.73 14.20
CA ALA A 123 -26.67 -6.84 15.00
C ALA A 123 -27.97 -7.46 14.45
#